data_AF-A0A8B7QP91-F1
#
_entry.id   AF-A0A8B7QP91-F1
#
_cell.length_a   1.000
_cell.length_b   1.000
_cell.length_c   1.000
_cell.angle_alpha   90.00
_cell.angle_beta   90.00
_cell.angle_gamma   90.00
#
_symmetry.space_group_name_H-M   'P 1'
#
loop_
_entity.id
_entity.type
_entity.pdbx_description
1 polymer ?
#
loop_
_entity_poly.entity_id
_entity_poly.type
_entity_poly.pdbx_seq_one_letter_code
_entity_poly.pdbx_strand_id
1 'polypeptide(L)'
;EPSATELIPEQEQDQQWLTLHSSWETLNATTLHELLVKGQSCRSRSKVSLLCTKQDCGRRPAARMNKRILGGRTSRPGRWPWQCSLQSEPSGHICGCVLIAKKWVLTVAHCLEG
;
A
#
# COMPACT_ATOMS: atom_id res chain seq x y z
N GLU A 1 -6.46 17.35 -13.70
CA GLU A 1 -7.27 16.14 -13.98
C GLU A 1 -7.13 15.21 -12.79
N PRO A 2 -8.18 14.52 -12.33
CA PRO A 2 -8.06 13.65 -11.16
C PRO A 2 -7.12 12.49 -11.44
N SER A 3 -6.54 11.92 -10.39
CA SER A 3 -5.69 10.72 -10.46
C SER A 3 -6.32 9.66 -11.37
N ALA A 4 -5.67 9.38 -12.49
CA ALA A 4 -6.10 8.34 -13.41
C ALA A 4 -5.66 6.98 -12.87
N THR A 5 -6.60 6.03 -12.85
CA THR A 5 -6.31 4.63 -12.54
C THR A 5 -6.63 3.82 -13.77
N GLU A 6 -5.62 3.25 -14.37
CA GLU A 6 -5.76 2.38 -15.54
C GLU A 6 -5.31 0.97 -15.19
N LEU A 7 -6.10 0.00 -15.64
CA LEU A 7 -5.66 -1.39 -15.66
C LEU A 7 -4.75 -1.57 -16.86
N ILE A 8 -3.49 -1.85 -16.59
CA ILE A 8 -2.47 -2.05 -17.62
C ILE A 8 -2.13 -3.55 -17.69
N PRO A 9 -2.14 -4.16 -18.88
CA PRO A 9 -1.61 -5.51 -19.07
C PRO A 9 -0.09 -5.51 -18.87
N GLU A 10 0.41 -6.46 -18.09
CA GLU A 10 1.84 -6.64 -17.85
C GLU A 10 2.60 -6.91 -19.16
N GLN A 11 3.51 -6.01 -19.53
CA GLN A 11 4.45 -6.20 -20.65
C GLN A 11 5.73 -6.91 -20.15
N GLU A 12 6.37 -7.72 -21.00
CA GLU A 12 7.55 -8.54 -20.65
C GLU A 12 8.75 -7.74 -20.11
N GLN A 13 8.80 -6.42 -20.35
CA GLN A 13 9.88 -5.53 -19.90
C GLN A 13 9.59 -4.81 -18.58
N ASP A 14 8.39 -4.94 -18.02
CA ASP A 14 8.04 -4.25 -16.78
C ASP A 14 8.92 -4.76 -15.63
N GLN A 15 9.48 -3.81 -14.88
CA GLN A 15 10.32 -4.07 -13.71
C GLN A 15 9.69 -5.13 -12.81
N GLN A 16 10.42 -6.23 -12.64
CA GLN A 16 10.07 -7.30 -11.71
C GLN A 16 9.92 -6.71 -10.32
N TRP A 17 8.71 -6.82 -9.75
CA TRP A 17 8.46 -6.35 -8.39
C TRP A 17 9.33 -7.12 -7.41
N LEU A 18 9.85 -6.43 -6.41
CA LEU A 18 10.72 -7.01 -5.41
C LEU A 18 9.89 -7.48 -4.22
N THR A 19 10.17 -8.69 -3.74
CA THR A 19 9.55 -9.29 -2.56
C THR A 19 10.61 -9.70 -1.55
N LEU A 20 10.24 -9.81 -0.28
CA LEU A 20 11.02 -10.56 0.70
C LEU A 20 10.69 -12.05 0.56
N HIS A 21 11.72 -12.89 0.59
CA HIS A 21 11.55 -14.34 0.69
C HIS A 21 10.97 -14.70 2.06
N SER A 22 10.17 -15.76 2.18
CA SER A 22 9.52 -16.14 3.45
C SER A 22 10.50 -16.39 4.59
N SER A 23 11.74 -16.79 4.28
CA SER A 23 12.81 -17.05 5.24
C SER A 23 13.68 -15.83 5.56
N TRP A 24 13.28 -14.61 5.17
CA TRP A 24 14.13 -13.42 5.26
C TRP A 24 14.68 -13.13 6.67
N GLU A 25 13.93 -13.46 7.73
CA GLU A 25 14.34 -13.27 9.13
C GLU A 25 15.55 -14.11 9.53
N THR A 26 15.78 -15.22 8.81
CA THR A 26 16.91 -16.14 9.05
C THR A 26 18.13 -15.84 8.19
N LEU A 27 18.03 -14.85 7.28
CA LEU A 27 19.10 -14.51 6.34
C LEU A 27 20.01 -13.43 6.94
N ASN A 28 21.32 -13.63 6.83
CA ASN A 28 22.32 -12.63 7.22
C ASN A 28 22.43 -11.56 6.13
N ALA A 29 21.84 -10.39 6.38
CA ALA A 29 21.99 -9.20 5.54
C ALA A 29 22.11 -7.93 6.37
N THR A 30 22.75 -6.91 5.81
CA THR A 30 22.97 -5.63 6.48
C THR A 30 21.80 -4.67 6.29
N THR A 31 21.05 -4.84 5.20
CA THR A 31 19.84 -4.06 4.93
C THR A 31 18.71 -4.96 4.41
N LEU A 32 17.46 -4.57 4.67
CA LEU A 32 16.29 -5.25 4.08
C LEU A 32 16.30 -5.24 2.55
N HIS A 33 16.94 -4.24 1.94
CA HIS A 33 17.03 -4.12 0.49
C HIS A 33 17.87 -5.24 -0.14
N GLU A 34 18.89 -5.73 0.56
CA GLU A 34 19.72 -6.87 0.13
C GLU A 34 18.94 -8.20 0.14
N LEU A 35 17.88 -8.29 0.94
CA LEU A 35 17.04 -9.48 1.05
C LEU A 35 15.90 -9.50 0.02
N LEU A 36 15.78 -8.46 -0.79
CA LEU A 36 14.76 -8.36 -1.82
C LEU A 36 15.10 -9.28 -2.99
N VAL A 37 14.20 -10.21 -3.27
CA VAL A 37 14.26 -11.10 -4.43
C VAL A 37 13.20 -10.71 -5.45
N LYS A 38 13.37 -11.13 -6.69
CA LYS A 38 12.34 -10.96 -7.73
C LYS A 38 11.10 -11.75 -7.33
N GLY A 39 9.98 -11.05 -7.20
CA GLY A 39 8.67 -11.65 -6.94
C GLY A 39 8.18 -12.48 -8.12
N GLN A 40 7.23 -13.38 -7.86
CA GLN A 40 6.59 -14.19 -8.90
C GLN A 40 5.78 -13.30 -9.85
N SER A 41 5.58 -13.68 -11.10
CA SER A 41 4.69 -12.91 -11.98
C SER A 41 3.27 -12.86 -11.42
N CYS A 42 2.58 -11.72 -11.57
CA CYS A 42 1.19 -11.61 -11.18
C CYS A 42 0.37 -12.53 -12.10
N ARG A 43 -0.26 -13.59 -11.57
CA ARG A 43 -0.98 -14.58 -12.39
C ARG A 43 -2.10 -13.95 -13.24
N SER A 44 -2.74 -12.90 -12.74
CA SER A 44 -3.77 -12.16 -13.47
C SER A 44 -3.20 -11.20 -14.53
N ARG A 45 -1.88 -10.94 -14.51
CA ARG A 45 -1.17 -9.95 -15.33
C ARG A 45 -1.79 -8.55 -15.32
N SER A 46 -2.65 -8.29 -14.34
CA SER A 46 -3.42 -7.07 -14.22
C SER A 46 -2.70 -6.17 -13.24
N LYS A 47 -2.21 -5.03 -13.72
CA LYS A 47 -1.59 -4.00 -12.89
C LYS A 47 -2.51 -2.79 -12.83
N VAL A 48 -2.56 -2.13 -11.68
CA VAL A 48 -3.18 -0.81 -11.57
C VAL A 48 -2.05 0.21 -11.63
N SER A 49 -2.04 1.05 -12.66
CA SER A 49 -1.17 2.21 -12.71
C SER A 49 -1.88 3.42 -12.10
N LEU A 50 -1.13 4.19 -11.32
CA LEU A 50 -1.63 5.36 -10.60
C LEU A 50 -0.82 6.58 -11.01
N LEU A 51 -1.47 7.55 -11.63
CA LEU A 51 -0.88 8.88 -11.81
C LEU A 51 -1.26 9.76 -10.62
N CYS A 52 -0.30 10.00 -9.72
CA CYS A 52 -0.49 10.87 -8.57
C CYS A 52 0.10 12.26 -8.86
N THR A 53 -0.74 13.27 -9.07
CA THR A 53 -0.28 14.66 -9.12
C THR A 53 -0.26 15.25 -7.71
N LYS A 54 0.65 16.20 -7.47
CA LYS A 54 0.75 16.92 -6.17
C LYS A 54 -0.55 17.61 -5.76
N GLN A 55 -1.51 17.76 -6.68
CA GLN A 55 -2.79 18.41 -6.45
C GLN A 55 -3.89 17.45 -5.95
N ASP A 56 -3.76 16.16 -6.24
CA ASP A 56 -4.87 15.20 -6.09
C ASP A 56 -4.74 14.25 -4.88
N CYS A 57 -3.51 13.97 -4.42
CA CYS A 57 -3.22 12.91 -3.45
C CYS A 57 -2.19 13.35 -2.38
N GLY A 58 -2.15 12.65 -1.25
CA GLY A 58 -1.12 12.82 -0.21
C GLY A 58 -1.18 14.13 0.59
N ARG A 59 -2.20 14.97 0.41
CA ARG A 59 -2.38 16.23 1.14
C ARG A 59 -3.12 16.02 2.45
N ARG A 60 -2.45 16.28 3.57
CA ARG A 60 -3.07 16.27 4.91
C ARG A 60 -3.36 17.71 5.41
N PRO A 61 -4.53 17.98 6.01
CA PRO A 61 -4.91 19.33 6.48
C PRO A 61 -4.05 19.92 7.61
N ALA A 62 -3.19 19.14 8.29
CA ALA A 62 -2.34 19.65 9.37
C ALA A 62 -0.93 19.05 9.30
N ALA A 63 0.03 19.84 8.82
CA ALA A 63 1.38 19.41 8.53
C ALA A 63 2.41 19.61 9.66
N ARG A 64 1.99 19.72 10.94
CA ARG A 64 2.98 19.63 12.03
C ARG A 64 3.49 18.21 12.13
N MET A 65 4.63 17.99 11.49
CA MET A 65 5.28 16.72 11.31
C MET A 65 6.18 16.48 12.52
N ASN A 66 5.69 15.72 13.49
CA ASN A 66 6.62 15.10 14.43
C ASN A 66 7.46 14.11 13.63
N LYS A 67 8.79 14.14 13.80
CA LYS A 67 9.69 13.23 13.07
C LYS A 67 9.39 11.76 13.36
N ARG A 68 8.72 11.46 14.48
CA ARG A 68 8.35 10.10 14.92
C ARG A 68 7.02 10.11 15.67
N ILE A 69 6.32 8.98 15.62
CA ILE A 69 5.16 8.67 16.46
C ILE A 69 5.67 7.83 17.64
N LEU A 70 6.01 8.48 18.75
CA LEU A 70 6.42 7.81 19.99
C LEU A 70 5.25 7.87 20.98
N GLY A 71 4.79 6.71 21.48
CA GLY A 71 3.62 6.61 22.37
C GLY A 71 2.27 6.94 21.71
N GLY A 72 2.29 7.66 20.59
CA GLY A 72 1.11 7.95 19.78
C GLY A 72 0.05 8.78 20.49
N ARG A 73 -1.00 9.11 19.74
CA ARG A 73 -2.28 9.60 20.28
C ARG A 73 -3.35 9.41 19.23
N THR A 74 -4.60 9.30 19.66
CA THR A 74 -5.75 9.24 18.76
C THR A 74 -5.74 10.43 17.81
N SER A 75 -5.88 10.13 16.52
CA SER A 75 -5.94 11.17 15.49
C SER A 75 -7.31 11.83 15.48
N ARG A 76 -7.37 13.12 15.15
CA ARG A 76 -8.65 13.80 14.88
C ARG A 76 -9.27 13.25 13.59
N PRO A 77 -10.61 13.21 13.47
CA PRO A 77 -11.28 12.91 12.21
C PRO A 77 -10.75 13.76 11.05
N GLY A 78 -10.58 13.17 9.87
CA GLY A 78 -10.12 13.85 8.65
C GLY A 78 -8.62 14.21 8.60
N ARG A 79 -7.82 13.89 9.62
CA ARG A 79 -6.35 14.14 9.60
C ARG A 79 -5.59 13.28 8.59
N TRP A 80 -6.09 12.08 8.35
CA TRP A 80 -5.54 11.11 7.41
C TRP A 80 -6.67 10.69 6.45
N PRO A 81 -7.01 11.54 5.46
CA PRO A 81 -8.21 11.35 4.63
C PRO A 81 -8.23 10.03 3.84
N TRP A 82 -7.06 9.45 3.61
CA TRP A 82 -6.88 8.18 2.91
C TRP A 82 -6.91 6.96 3.82
N GLN A 83 -6.94 7.11 5.15
CA GLN A 83 -7.00 5.96 6.06
C GLN A 83 -8.39 5.33 6.00
N CYS A 84 -8.44 4.04 5.70
CA CYS A 84 -9.66 3.26 5.62
C CYS A 84 -9.60 2.02 6.52
N SER A 85 -10.78 1.49 6.83
CA SER A 85 -10.99 0.27 7.61
C SER A 85 -11.60 -0.78 6.70
N LEU A 86 -10.87 -1.86 6.44
CA LEU A 86 -11.40 -3.04 5.77
C LEU A 86 -12.25 -3.83 6.77
N GLN A 87 -13.50 -4.09 6.41
CA GLN A 87 -14.46 -4.78 7.27
C GLN A 87 -14.96 -6.06 6.59
N SER A 88 -15.17 -7.09 7.39
CA SER A 88 -15.81 -8.34 6.98
C SER A 88 -17.03 -8.58 7.85
N GLU A 89 -18.13 -9.04 7.27
CA GLU A 89 -19.34 -9.38 8.02
C GLU A 89 -19.29 -10.86 8.42
N PRO A 90 -19.59 -11.25 9.67
CA PRO A 90 -20.04 -10.44 10.80
C PRO A 90 -18.91 -9.92 11.71
N SER A 91 -17.65 -10.13 11.34
CA SER A 91 -16.48 -9.93 12.21
C SER A 91 -16.07 -8.47 12.45
N GLY A 92 -16.58 -7.52 11.66
CA GLY A 92 -16.22 -6.10 11.75
C GLY A 92 -14.84 -5.81 11.14
N HIS A 93 -14.06 -4.93 11.76
CA HIS A 93 -12.73 -4.53 11.28
C HIS A 93 -11.76 -5.73 11.22
N ILE A 94 -11.17 -5.95 10.05
CA ILE A 94 -10.16 -7.01 9.85
C ILE A 94 -8.77 -6.45 9.56
N CYS A 95 -8.67 -5.33 8.84
CA CYS A 95 -7.39 -4.74 8.45
C CYS A 95 -7.49 -3.25 8.14
N GLY A 96 -6.34 -2.57 8.14
CA GLY A 96 -6.21 -1.23 7.58
C GLY A 96 -6.10 -1.26 6.06
N CYS A 97 -6.54 -0.19 5.40
CA CYS A 97 -6.30 0.03 3.98
C CYS A 97 -6.12 1.53 3.67
N VAL A 98 -5.62 1.83 2.48
CA VAL A 98 -5.32 3.20 2.02
C VAL A 98 -6.08 3.50 0.75
N LEU A 99 -6.85 4.59 0.72
CA LEU A 99 -7.49 5.09 -0.49
C LEU A 99 -6.42 5.63 -1.46
N ILE A 100 -6.30 5.00 -2.62
CA ILE A 100 -5.31 5.37 -3.66
C ILE A 100 -5.96 6.07 -4.86
N ALA A 101 -7.27 5.85 -5.07
CA ALA A 101 -8.10 6.60 -6.01
C ALA A 101 -9.58 6.49 -5.66
N LYS A 102 -10.45 7.20 -6.40
CA LYS A 102 -11.90 7.30 -6.11
C LYS A 102 -12.62 5.97 -5.90
N LYS A 103 -12.16 4.89 -6.55
CA LYS A 103 -12.75 3.55 -6.48
C LYS A 103 -11.75 2.45 -6.12
N TRP A 104 -10.55 2.83 -5.65
CA TRP A 104 -9.45 1.89 -5.41
C TRP A 104 -8.84 2.09 -4.03
N VAL A 105 -8.69 0.98 -3.31
CA VAL A 105 -7.98 0.89 -2.02
C VAL A 105 -6.81 -0.06 -2.14
N LEU A 106 -5.72 0.26 -1.45
CA LEU A 106 -4.54 -0.59 -1.29
C LEU A 106 -4.57 -1.23 0.11
N THR A 107 -4.32 -2.53 0.18
CA THR A 107 -4.18 -3.31 1.41
C THR A 107 -3.08 -4.36 1.22
N VAL A 108 -2.80 -5.15 2.25
CA VAL A 108 -1.87 -6.29 2.19
C VAL A 108 -2.62 -7.57 1.84
N ALA A 109 -1.99 -8.44 1.04
CA ALA A 109 -2.63 -9.64 0.47
C ALA A 109 -3.22 -10.57 1.54
N HIS A 110 -2.49 -10.82 2.62
CA HIS A 110 -2.91 -11.71 3.72
C HIS A 110 -4.18 -11.25 4.44
N CYS A 111 -4.60 -9.98 4.31
CA CYS A 111 -5.89 -9.52 4.84
C CYS A 111 -7.10 -10.11 4.09
N LEU A 112 -6.87 -10.70 2.92
CA LEU A 112 -7.88 -11.31 2.06
C LEU A 112 -7.68 -12.84 1.94
N GLU A 113 -6.67 -13.38 2.61
CA GLU A 113 -6.47 -14.82 2.75
C GLU A 113 -7.38 -15.29 3.89
N GLY A 114 -8.40 -16.07 3.54
CA GLY A 114 -9.29 -16.77 4.47
C GLY A 114 -8.98 -18.25 4.51
#